data_AF-A0A952VHE2-F1
#
_entry.id   AF-A0A952VHE2-F1
#
_cell.length_a   1.000
_cell.length_b   1.000
_cell.length_c   1.000
_cell.angle_alpha   90.00
_cell.angle_beta   90.00
_cell.angle_gamma   90.00
#
_symmetry.space_group_name_H-M   'P 1'
#
loop_
_entity.id
_entity.type
_entity.pdbx_description
1 polymer ?
#
loop_
_entity_poly.entity_id
_entity_poly.type
_entity_poly.pdbx_seq_one_letter_code
_entity_poly.pdbx_strand_id
1 'polypeptide(L)' 'MKAQIIKKHGKKEFAVMPYKDFIRLQEEVEDYHDLRDLCRAKADPKNRQGRPLDSVVAALGLKRKS' A
#
# COMPACT_ATOMS: atom_id res chain seq x y z
N MET A 1 2.04 15.31 -15.06
CA MET A 1 1.67 14.12 -15.86
C MET A 1 0.71 14.52 -16.98
N LYS A 2 1.07 14.30 -18.25
CA LYS A 2 0.13 14.32 -19.37
C LYS A 2 0.26 12.98 -20.10
N ALA A 3 -0.72 12.11 -19.92
CA ALA A 3 -0.80 10.86 -20.67
C ALA A 3 -1.46 11.13 -22.03
N GLN A 4 -0.87 10.60 -23.10
CA GLN A 4 -1.49 10.60 -24.42
C GLN A 4 -2.48 9.45 -24.50
N ILE A 5 -3.74 9.75 -24.83
CA ILE A 5 -4.79 8.74 -24.92
C ILE A 5 -4.95 8.27 -26.36
N ILE A 6 -4.78 6.97 -26.59
CA ILE A 6 -5.03 6.31 -27.86
C ILE A 6 -6.47 5.80 -27.86
N LYS A 7 -7.22 6.17 -28.91
CA LYS A 7 -8.61 5.76 -29.09
C LYS A 7 -8.74 4.77 -30.25
N LYS A 8 -9.59 3.76 -30.08
CA LYS A 8 -10.03 2.85 -31.15
C LYS A 8 -11.55 2.90 -31.24
N HIS A 9 -12.08 3.11 -32.45
CA HIS A 9 -13.53 3.30 -32.67
C HIS A 9 -14.17 4.36 -31.75
N GLY A 10 -13.45 5.45 -31.48
CA GLY A 10 -13.93 6.55 -30.62
C GLY A 10 -13.84 6.29 -29.11
N LYS A 11 -13.54 5.06 -28.66
CA LYS A 11 -13.34 4.72 -27.24
C LYS A 11 -11.88 4.85 -26.84
N LYS A 12 -11.62 5.41 -25.66
CA LYS A 12 -10.27 5.52 -25.07
C LYS A 12 -9.86 4.13 -24.58
N GLU A 13 -8.89 3.50 -25.23
CA GLU A 13 -8.44 2.15 -24.88
C GLU A 13 -7.07 2.13 -24.19
N PHE A 14 -6.13 2.98 -24.63
CA PHE A 14 -4.77 2.97 -24.10
C PHE A 14 -4.32 4.38 -23.71
N ALA A 15 -3.43 4.44 -22.73
CA ALA A 15 -2.75 5.66 -22.32
C ALA A 15 -1.24 5.44 -22.41
N VAL A 16 -0.55 6.29 -23.15
CA VAL A 16 0.91 6.31 -23.23
C VAL A 16 1.41 7.42 -22.33
N MET A 17 2.30 7.08 -21.41
CA MET A 17 2.94 8.03 -20.52
C MET A 17 4.41 7.66 -20.32
N PRO A 18 5.26 8.62 -19.91
CA PRO A 18 6.64 8.31 -19.56
C PRO A 18 6.70 7.22 -18.50
N TYR A 19 7.62 6.26 -18.66
CA TYR A 19 7.73 5.12 -17.75
C TYR A 19 7.97 5.56 -16.29
N LYS A 20 8.82 6.58 -16.09
CA LYS A 20 9.08 7.15 -14.76
C LYS A 20 7.81 7.68 -14.09
N ASP A 21 6.94 8.33 -14.87
CA ASP A 21 5.67 8.84 -14.36
C ASP A 21 4.73 7.69 -14.00
N PHE A 22 4.69 6.63 -14.81
CA PHE A 22 3.90 5.44 -14.51
C PHE A 22 4.34 4.77 -13.20
N ILE A 23 5.65 4.57 -13.00
CA ILE A 23 6.18 4.00 -11.77
C ILE A 23 5.81 4.85 -10.56
N ARG A 24 5.99 6.18 -10.65
CA ARG A 24 5.58 7.10 -9.59
C ARG A 24 4.09 7.01 -9.29
N LEU A 25 3.24 6.85 -10.30
CA LEU A 25 1.81 6.67 -10.09
C LEU A 25 1.50 5.37 -9.33
N GLN A 26 2.21 4.29 -9.63
CA GLN A 26 2.05 3.03 -8.90
C GLN A 26 2.44 3.19 -7.44
N GLU A 27 3.60 3.81 -7.17
CA GLU A 27 4.08 4.10 -5.81
C GLU A 27 3.07 4.95 -5.04
N GLU A 28 2.54 6.03 -5.64
CA GLU A 28 1.55 6.90 -4.98
C GLU A 28 0.24 6.16 -4.65
N VAL A 29 -0.16 5.19 -5.48
CA VAL A 29 -1.34 4.34 -5.23
C VAL A 29 -1.07 3.33 -4.12
N GLU A 30 0.11 2.72 -4.09
CA GLU A 30 0.54 1.81 -3.03
C GLU A 30 0.59 2.54 -1.67
N ASP A 31 1.22 3.72 -1.63
CA ASP A 31 1.26 4.57 -0.45
C ASP A 31 -0.15 4.90 0.08
N TYR A 32 -1.09 5.20 -0.82
CA TYR A 32 -2.47 5.45 -0.45
C TYR A 32 -3.14 4.20 0.18
N HIS A 33 -2.89 3.02 -0.37
CA HIS A 33 -3.41 1.78 0.18
C HIS A 33 -2.84 1.47 1.56
N ASP A 34 -1.54 1.65 1.76
CA ASP A 34 -0.87 1.49 3.05
C ASP A 34 -1.44 2.44 4.11
N LEU A 35 -1.64 3.72 3.75
CA LEU A 35 -2.28 4.70 4.65
C LEU A 35 -3.71 4.30 5.02
N ARG A 36 -4.48 3.81 4.04
CA ARG A 36 -5.85 3.35 4.28
C ARG A 36 -5.88 2.19 5.26
N ASP A 37 -4.97 1.23 5.12
CA ASP A 37 -4.90 0.07 5.99
C ASP A 37 -4.36 0.43 7.38
N LEU A 38 -3.42 1.38 7.49
CA LEU A 38 -3.01 1.95 8.76
C LEU A 38 -4.18 2.63 9.49
N CYS A 39 -4.99 3.42 8.78
CA CYS A 39 -6.18 4.06 9.34
C CYS A 39 -7.18 3.03 9.87
N ARG A 40 -7.42 1.95 9.12
CA ARG A 40 -8.28 0.83 9.56
C ARG A 40 -7.70 0.14 10.79
N ALA A 41 -6.40 -0.16 10.80
CA ALA A 41 -5.73 -0.80 11.91
C ALA A 41 -5.81 0.07 13.19
N LYS A 42 -5.66 1.39 13.07
CA LYS A 42 -5.82 2.32 14.20
C LYS A 42 -7.25 2.44 14.72
N ALA A 43 -8.24 2.28 13.84
CA ALA A 43 -9.64 2.33 14.21
C ALA A 43 -10.08 1.08 14.99
N ASP A 44 -9.45 -0.08 14.75
CA ASP A 44 -9.76 -1.33 15.45
C ASP A 44 -9.48 -1.21 16.96
N PRO A 45 -10.50 -1.35 17.83
CA PRO A 45 -10.33 -1.32 19.28
C PRO A 45 -9.31 -2.33 19.80
N LYS A 46 -9.15 -3.49 19.15
CA LYS A 46 -8.18 -4.52 19.53
C LYS A 46 -6.73 -4.04 19.44
N ASN A 47 -6.47 -3.07 18.56
CA ASN A 47 -5.13 -2.50 18.35
C ASN A 47 -4.84 -1.30 19.27
N ARG A 48 -5.80 -0.85 20.09
CA ARG A 48 -5.59 0.26 21.03
C ARG A 48 -4.75 -0.14 22.24
N GLN A 49 -4.77 -1.41 22.63
CA GLN A 49 -3.95 -1.92 23.72
C GLN A 49 -2.66 -2.52 23.16
N GLY A 50 -1.53 -1.98 23.62
CA GLY A 50 -0.23 -2.60 23.37
C GLY A 50 -0.13 -3.95 24.06
N ARG A 51 0.72 -4.84 23.53
CA ARG A 51 1.08 -6.11 24.15
C ARG A 51 2.60 -6.21 24.32
N PRO A 52 3.10 -6.88 25.37
CA PRO A 52 4.55 -7.03 25.57
C PRO A 52 5.21 -7.78 24.41
N LEU A 53 6.41 -7.34 24.02
CA LEU A 53 7.18 -7.97 22.95
C LEU A 53 7.44 -9.46 23.22
N ASP A 54 7.75 -9.83 24.47
CA ASP A 54 7.96 -11.23 24.86
C ASP A 54 6.75 -12.14 24.60
N SER A 55 5.54 -11.62 24.84
CA SER A 55 4.29 -12.35 24.53
C SER A 55 4.11 -12.56 23.03
N VAL A 56 4.51 -11.59 22.20
CA VAL A 56 4.44 -11.70 20.73
C VAL A 56 5.47 -12.71 20.24
N VAL A 57 6.71 -12.63 20.73
CA VAL A 57 7.81 -13.52 20.37
C VAL A 57 7.45 -14.98 20.68
N ALA A 58 6.90 -15.25 21.86
CA ALA A 58 6.42 -16.57 22.24
C ALA A 58 5.27 -17.06 21.35
N ALA A 59 4.27 -16.21 21.07
CA ALA A 59 3.13 -16.56 20.22
C ALA A 59 3.51 -16.84 18.75
N LEU A 60 4.53 -16.15 18.24
CA LEU A 60 5.02 -16.31 16.86
C LEU A 60 6.15 -17.36 16.74
N GLY A 61 6.57 -17.99 17.83
CA GLY A 61 7.65 -18.99 17.83
C GLY A 61 9.03 -18.43 17.46
N LEU A 62 9.24 -17.12 17.65
CA LEU A 62 10.49 -16.44 17.30
C LEU A 62 11.50 -16.59 18.44
N LYS A 63 12.80 -16.64 18.12
CA LYS A 63 13.89 -16.56 19.11
C LYS A 63 14.41 -15.13 19.15
N ARG A 64 14.59 -14.57 20.35
CA ARG A 64 15.34 -13.31 20.47
C ARG A 64 16.78 -13.55 20.06
N LYS A 65 17.32 -12.67 19.20
CA LYS A 65 18.77 -12.57 19.04
C LYS A 65 19.33 -12.07 20.38
N SER A 66 20.21 -12.89 20.97
CA SER A 66 20.99 -12.53 22.15
C SER A 66 22.00 -11.44 21.83
#